data_AF-A0AA42NF18-F1
#
_entry.id   AF-A0AA42NF18-F1
#
_cell.length_a   1.000
_cell.length_b   1.000
_cell.length_c   1.000
_cell.angle_alpha   90.00
_cell.angle_beta   90.00
_cell.angle_gamma   90.00
#
_symmetry.space_group_name_H-M   'P 1'
#
loop_
_entity.id
_entity.type
_entity.pdbx_description
1 polymer ?
#
loop_
_entity_poly.entity_id
_entity_poly.type
_entity_poly.pdbx_seq_one_letter_code
_entity_poly.pdbx_strand_id
1 'polypeptide(L)'
;MISDDIVRASSSRAPEAGPAASALALIAHKPGLSIRMLSVGVGLSHAATVRLVDRLSTEGLVERREHSTDGRTRSLHLTEAGKVASDAVLASRDKVIAEGLSILTPTELDALYSIAERVLRDRLENLEHSYRICRLCCYEGCTNCPIDAELHERGVDRENGGEA
;
A
#
# COMPACT_ATOMS: atom_id res chain seq x y z
N MET A 1 -7.41 16.80 10.38
CA MET A 1 -8.29 16.23 9.32
C MET A 1 -8.22 14.72 9.44
N ILE A 2 -9.26 13.94 9.10
CA ILE A 2 -9.24 12.46 9.24
C ILE A 2 -8.02 11.81 8.57
N SER A 3 -7.58 12.38 7.43
CA SER A 3 -6.35 11.95 6.76
C SER A 3 -5.08 12.16 7.60
N ASP A 4 -5.00 13.23 8.39
CA ASP A 4 -3.85 13.48 9.28
C ASP A 4 -3.84 12.46 10.43
N ASP A 5 -5.01 12.12 10.95
CA ASP A 5 -5.17 11.14 12.04
C ASP A 5 -4.79 9.74 11.56
N ILE A 6 -5.16 9.39 10.32
CA ILE A 6 -4.72 8.15 9.66
C ILE A 6 -3.19 8.13 9.54
N VAL A 7 -2.58 9.18 8.95
CA VAL A 7 -1.13 9.25 8.77
C VAL A 7 -0.40 9.14 10.11
N ARG A 8 -0.90 9.83 11.15
CA ARG A 8 -0.33 9.80 12.49
C ARG A 8 -0.45 8.40 13.12
N ALA A 9 -1.64 7.80 13.10
CA ALA A 9 -1.89 6.49 13.69
C ALA A 9 -1.04 5.41 13.03
N SER A 10 -1.07 5.33 11.69
CA SER A 10 -0.24 4.38 10.93
C SER A 10 1.25 4.58 11.20
N SER A 11 1.74 5.82 11.18
CA SER A 11 3.17 6.10 11.43
C SER A 11 3.61 5.73 12.84
N SER A 12 2.73 5.84 13.84
CA SER A 12 3.04 5.49 15.23
C SER A 12 3.24 3.99 15.46
N ARG A 13 2.82 3.15 14.50
CA ARG A 13 2.96 1.69 14.53
C ARG A 13 4.11 1.18 13.67
N ALA A 14 4.67 2.04 12.83
CA ALA A 14 5.87 1.73 12.07
C ALA A 14 7.12 1.91 12.93
N PRO A 15 8.23 1.23 12.60
CA PRO A 15 9.50 1.37 13.32
C PRO A 15 10.06 2.80 13.29
N GLU A 16 9.72 3.57 12.27
CA GLU A 16 10.08 4.98 12.14
C GLU A 16 8.93 5.81 11.55
N ALA A 17 8.93 7.10 11.85
CA ALA A 17 7.96 8.04 11.29
C ALA A 17 8.15 8.20 9.77
N GLY A 18 7.04 8.45 9.07
CA GLY A 18 7.05 8.75 7.64
C GLY A 18 6.71 7.53 6.76
N PRO A 19 7.44 7.29 5.66
CA PRO A 19 7.02 6.37 4.60
C PRO A 19 7.10 4.88 4.97
N ALA A 20 7.67 4.53 6.13
CA ALA A 20 7.82 3.14 6.57
C ALA A 20 6.47 2.41 6.70
N ALA A 21 5.45 3.08 7.25
CA ALA A 21 4.11 2.51 7.37
C ALA A 21 3.54 2.11 5.99
N SER A 22 3.61 3.02 5.03
CA SER A 22 3.15 2.76 3.66
C SER A 22 4.03 1.76 2.91
N ALA A 23 5.33 1.71 3.20
CA ALA A 23 6.22 0.71 2.60
C ALA A 23 5.88 -0.70 3.08
N LEU A 24 5.68 -0.90 4.39
CA LEU A 24 5.29 -2.19 4.96
C LEU A 24 3.94 -2.65 4.40
N ALA A 25 2.93 -1.77 4.44
CA ALA A 25 1.61 -2.07 3.89
C ALA A 25 1.65 -2.41 2.39
N LEU A 26 2.43 -1.67 1.60
CA LEU A 26 2.52 -1.90 0.16
C LEU A 26 3.28 -3.18 -0.20
N ILE A 27 4.34 -3.55 0.56
CA ILE A 27 5.04 -4.82 0.36
C ILE A 27 4.13 -6.00 0.78
N ALA A 28 3.30 -5.84 1.83
CA ALA A 28 2.28 -6.82 2.17
C ALA A 28 1.23 -6.97 1.05
N HIS A 29 0.76 -5.85 0.48
CA HIS A 29 -0.19 -5.80 -0.64
C HIS A 29 0.33 -6.52 -1.89
N LYS A 30 1.61 -6.34 -2.22
CA LYS A 30 2.25 -6.98 -3.39
C LYS A 30 3.63 -7.54 -3.01
N PRO A 31 3.69 -8.77 -2.46
CA PRO A 31 4.96 -9.43 -2.22
C PRO A 31 5.74 -9.60 -3.52
N GLY A 32 7.05 -9.38 -3.46
CA GLY A 32 7.93 -9.41 -4.62
C GLY A 32 8.07 -8.09 -5.37
N LEU A 33 7.50 -6.99 -4.87
CA LEU A 33 7.64 -5.66 -5.46
C LEU A 33 9.11 -5.25 -5.62
N SER A 34 9.47 -4.57 -6.71
CA SER A 34 10.80 -3.98 -6.88
C SER A 34 10.95 -2.68 -6.09
N ILE A 35 12.19 -2.27 -5.78
CA ILE A 35 12.47 -0.97 -5.15
C ILE A 35 11.96 0.19 -6.01
N ARG A 36 12.03 0.06 -7.34
CA ARG A 36 11.49 1.06 -8.29
C ARG A 36 10.00 1.26 -8.05
N MET A 37 9.23 0.18 -8.04
CA MET A 37 7.79 0.23 -7.85
C MET A 37 7.41 0.68 -6.44
N LEU A 38 8.17 0.26 -5.42
CA LEU A 38 8.00 0.77 -4.06
C LEU A 38 8.16 2.29 -4.02
N SER A 39 9.19 2.84 -4.67
CA SER A 39 9.46 4.29 -4.68
C SER A 39 8.30 5.09 -5.25
N VAL A 40 7.65 4.57 -6.30
CA VAL A 40 6.46 5.18 -6.88
C VAL A 40 5.32 5.15 -5.87
N GLY A 41 5.05 4.01 -5.24
CA GLY A 41 3.93 3.84 -4.31
C GLY A 41 4.06 4.67 -3.02
N VAL A 42 5.27 4.77 -2.46
CA VAL A 42 5.52 5.56 -1.24
C VAL A 42 5.82 7.04 -1.51
N GLY A 43 5.96 7.44 -2.79
CA GLY A 43 6.21 8.83 -3.18
C GLY A 43 7.61 9.34 -2.82
N LEU A 44 8.61 8.48 -2.83
CA LEU A 44 10.01 8.83 -2.52
C LEU A 44 10.88 8.78 -3.78
N SER A 45 12.02 9.47 -3.74
CA SER A 45 13.07 9.23 -4.73
C SER A 45 13.61 7.80 -4.61
N HIS A 46 14.16 7.27 -5.71
CA HIS A 46 14.76 5.93 -5.71
C HIS A 46 15.84 5.79 -4.61
N ALA A 47 16.75 6.76 -4.51
CA ALA A 47 17.81 6.75 -3.50
C ALA A 47 17.26 6.82 -2.05
N ALA A 48 16.20 7.59 -1.80
CA ALA A 48 15.55 7.61 -0.48
C ALA A 48 14.86 6.28 -0.18
N THR A 49 14.27 5.65 -1.19
CA THR A 49 13.63 4.34 -1.06
C THR A 49 14.65 3.25 -0.76
N VAL A 50 15.80 3.23 -1.44
CA VAL A 50 16.91 2.30 -1.11
C VAL A 50 17.28 2.41 0.37
N ARG A 51 17.52 3.63 0.87
CA ARG A 51 17.85 3.85 2.29
C ARG A 51 16.74 3.41 3.25
N LEU A 52 15.47 3.60 2.88
CA LEU A 52 14.34 3.09 3.65
C LEU A 52 14.36 1.56 3.72
N VAL A 53 14.49 0.88 2.58
CA VAL A 53 14.53 -0.59 2.54
C VAL A 53 15.75 -1.12 3.27
N ASP A 54 16.91 -0.48 3.17
CA ASP A 54 18.14 -0.87 3.90
C ASP A 54 17.91 -0.87 5.41
N ARG A 55 17.26 0.18 5.94
CA ARG A 55 16.89 0.26 7.37
C ARG A 55 15.89 -0.81 7.76
N LEU A 56 14.79 -0.95 7.03
CA LEU A 56 13.77 -1.99 7.30
C LEU A 56 14.35 -3.40 7.22
N SER A 57 15.38 -3.63 6.40
CA SER A 57 16.09 -4.92 6.34
C SER A 57 17.04 -5.12 7.51
N THR A 58 17.72 -4.06 7.94
CA THR A 58 18.59 -4.07 9.12
C THR A 58 17.78 -4.37 10.39
N GLU A 59 16.55 -3.87 10.45
CA GLU A 59 15.57 -4.15 11.51
C GLU A 59 14.90 -5.53 11.38
N GLY A 60 15.21 -6.28 10.33
CA GLY A 60 14.67 -7.63 10.12
C GLY A 60 13.18 -7.66 9.72
N LEU A 61 12.62 -6.56 9.20
CA LEU A 61 11.22 -6.46 8.76
C LEU A 61 11.05 -6.78 7.27
N VAL A 62 12.05 -6.49 6.46
CA VAL A 62 12.04 -6.72 5.01
C VAL A 62 13.24 -7.54 4.60
N GLU A 63 13.04 -8.45 3.64
CA GLU A 63 14.13 -9.17 3.00
C GLU A 63 14.12 -8.95 1.49
N ARG A 64 15.33 -9.00 0.90
CA ARG A 64 15.54 -8.91 -0.55
C ARG A 64 15.79 -10.32 -1.08
N ARG A 65 14.95 -10.77 -2.00
CA ARG A 65 15.12 -12.03 -2.72
C ARG A 65 15.53 -11.75 -4.16
N GLU A 66 16.46 -12.54 -4.68
CA GLU A 66 16.81 -12.50 -6.11
C GLU A 66 15.56 -12.86 -6.94
N HIS A 67 15.35 -12.15 -8.05
CA HIS A 67 14.30 -12.54 -8.99
C HIS A 67 14.75 -13.76 -9.77
N SER A 68 13.84 -14.72 -10.01
CA SER A 68 14.17 -15.99 -10.68
C SER A 68 14.64 -15.82 -12.13
N THR A 69 14.35 -14.68 -12.77
CA THR A 69 14.61 -14.42 -14.20
C THR A 69 15.63 -13.31 -14.46
N ASP A 70 15.84 -12.39 -13.52
CA ASP A 70 16.82 -11.29 -13.65
C ASP A 70 17.49 -11.03 -12.31
N GLY A 71 18.72 -11.53 -12.15
CA GLY A 71 19.54 -11.38 -10.94
C GLY A 71 19.88 -9.92 -10.58
N ARG A 72 19.42 -8.93 -11.36
CA ARG A 72 19.61 -7.49 -11.11
C ARG A 72 18.43 -6.84 -10.38
N THR A 73 17.23 -7.44 -10.41
CA THR A 73 16.06 -6.87 -9.73
C THR A 73 15.82 -7.59 -8.40
N ARG A 74 16.06 -6.92 -7.28
CA ARG A 74 15.78 -7.48 -5.96
C ARG A 74 14.29 -7.31 -5.64
N SER A 75 13.60 -8.43 -5.50
CA SER A 75 12.20 -8.49 -5.09
C SER A 75 12.09 -8.36 -3.57
N LEU A 76 11.16 -7.53 -3.09
CA LEU A 76 10.99 -7.23 -1.68
C LEU A 76 9.90 -8.10 -1.06
N HIS A 77 10.19 -8.68 0.09
CA HIS A 77 9.24 -9.48 0.86
C HIS A 77 9.27 -9.05 2.31
N LEU A 78 8.11 -9.10 2.98
CA LEU A 78 8.09 -8.96 4.43
C LEU A 78 8.61 -10.25 5.08
N THR A 79 9.40 -10.09 6.13
CA THR A 79 9.65 -11.18 7.08
C THR A 79 8.41 -11.40 7.93
N GLU A 80 8.42 -12.41 8.80
CA GLU A 80 7.31 -12.61 9.76
C GLU A 80 7.15 -11.41 10.71
N ALA A 81 8.25 -10.83 11.20
CA ALA A 81 8.21 -9.60 11.97
C ALA A 81 7.67 -8.41 11.16
N GLY A 82 8.02 -8.34 9.87
CA GLY A 82 7.48 -7.35 8.94
C GLY A 82 5.98 -7.45 8.75
N LYS A 83 5.42 -8.66 8.65
CA LYS A 83 3.98 -8.88 8.55
C LYS A 83 3.26 -8.40 9.81
N VAL A 84 3.74 -8.77 10.99
CA VAL A 84 3.19 -8.30 12.27
C VAL A 84 3.19 -6.77 12.34
N ALA A 85 4.27 -6.12 11.90
CA ALA A 85 4.36 -4.67 11.83
C ALA A 85 3.36 -4.06 10.82
N SER A 86 3.23 -4.67 9.63
CA SER A 86 2.24 -4.26 8.62
C SER A 86 0.81 -4.37 9.15
N ASP A 87 0.47 -5.47 9.82
CA ASP A 87 -0.85 -5.70 10.41
C ASP A 87 -1.17 -4.66 11.48
N ALA A 88 -0.20 -4.32 12.33
CA ALA A 88 -0.36 -3.26 13.32
C ALA A 88 -0.59 -1.88 12.67
N VAL A 89 0.10 -1.59 11.57
CA VAL A 89 -0.11 -0.37 10.78
C VAL A 89 -1.52 -0.33 10.21
N LEU A 90 -1.97 -1.40 9.54
CA LEU A 90 -3.29 -1.47 8.90
C LEU A 90 -4.42 -1.44 9.94
N ALA A 91 -4.29 -2.16 11.06
CA ALA A 91 -5.27 -2.14 12.14
C ALA A 91 -5.43 -0.74 12.75
N SER A 92 -4.33 0.02 12.90
CA SER A 92 -4.39 1.39 13.41
C SER A 92 -5.11 2.34 12.44
N ARG A 93 -4.90 2.15 11.13
CA ARG A 93 -5.60 2.88 10.07
C ARG A 93 -7.09 2.57 10.10
N ASP A 94 -7.43 1.29 10.16
CA ASP A 94 -8.82 0.82 10.15
C ASP A 94 -9.59 1.37 11.36
N LYS A 95 -8.97 1.42 12.53
CA LYS A 95 -9.55 2.03 13.73
C LYS A 95 -9.93 3.49 13.52
N VAL A 96 -9.02 4.32 12.98
CA VAL A 96 -9.29 5.74 12.73
C VAL A 96 -10.43 5.93 11.73
N ILE A 97 -10.45 5.12 10.66
CA ILE A 97 -11.53 5.16 9.66
C ILE A 97 -12.86 4.77 10.32
N ALA A 98 -12.91 3.66 11.05
CA ALA A 98 -14.12 3.19 11.71
C ALA A 98 -14.67 4.22 12.70
N GLU A 99 -13.81 4.84 13.51
CA GLU A 99 -14.20 5.91 14.44
C GLU A 99 -14.75 7.13 13.68
N GLY A 100 -14.08 7.57 12.61
CA GLY A 100 -14.51 8.72 11.81
C GLY A 100 -15.82 8.51 11.05
N LEU A 101 -16.12 7.26 10.65
CA LEU A 101 -17.35 6.90 9.93
C LEU A 101 -18.48 6.44 10.87
N SER A 102 -18.23 6.32 12.18
CA SER A 102 -19.19 5.78 13.15
C SER A 102 -20.49 6.59 13.30
N ILE A 103 -20.50 7.84 12.83
CA ILE A 103 -21.67 8.72 12.86
C ILE A 103 -22.65 8.48 11.70
N LEU A 104 -22.23 7.74 10.67
CA LEU A 104 -23.02 7.55 9.46
C LEU A 104 -24.01 6.40 9.63
N THR A 105 -25.24 6.63 9.14
CA THR A 105 -26.22 5.56 8.96
C THR A 105 -25.79 4.61 7.82
N PRO A 106 -26.36 3.39 7.73
CA PRO A 106 -26.07 2.49 6.62
C PRO A 106 -26.29 3.13 5.24
N THR A 107 -27.36 3.91 5.06
CA THR A 107 -27.66 4.59 3.80
C THR A 107 -26.64 5.68 3.46
N GLU A 108 -26.17 6.44 4.45
CA GLU A 108 -25.11 7.44 4.23
C GLU A 108 -23.76 6.78 3.94
N LEU A 109 -23.47 5.65 4.58
CA LEU A 109 -22.27 4.87 4.32
C LEU A 109 -22.27 4.29 2.89
N ASP A 110 -23.42 3.79 2.41
CA ASP A 110 -23.60 3.34 1.02
C ASP A 110 -23.40 4.50 0.02
N ALA A 111 -23.94 5.68 0.33
CA ALA A 111 -23.75 6.86 -0.50
C ALA A 111 -22.28 7.31 -0.55
N LEU A 112 -21.59 7.30 0.60
CA LEU A 112 -20.16 7.58 0.68
C LEU A 112 -19.36 6.56 -0.13
N TYR A 113 -19.67 5.27 -0.01
CA TYR A 113 -19.03 4.21 -0.77
C TYR A 113 -19.16 4.45 -2.28
N SER A 114 -20.36 4.74 -2.77
CA SER A 114 -20.61 5.00 -4.20
C SER A 114 -19.83 6.21 -4.74
N ILE A 115 -19.76 7.29 -3.95
CA ILE A 115 -18.98 8.48 -4.31
C ILE A 115 -17.48 8.17 -4.30
N ALA A 116 -16.98 7.52 -3.25
CA ALA A 116 -15.57 7.16 -3.12
C ALA A 116 -15.11 6.23 -4.25
N GLU A 117 -15.91 5.23 -4.61
CA GLU A 117 -15.64 4.34 -5.76
C GLU A 117 -15.46 5.15 -7.05
N ARG A 118 -16.42 6.02 -7.39
CA ARG A 118 -16.36 6.82 -8.62
C ARG A 118 -15.13 7.71 -8.65
N VAL A 119 -14.82 8.37 -7.54
CA VAL A 119 -13.63 9.24 -7.42
C VAL A 119 -12.35 8.43 -7.58
N LEU A 120 -12.24 7.26 -6.93
CA LEU A 120 -11.04 6.42 -6.99
C LEU A 120 -10.77 5.90 -8.41
N ARG A 121 -11.82 5.47 -9.13
CA ARG A 121 -11.72 5.03 -10.53
C ARG A 121 -11.28 6.15 -11.46
N ASP A 122 -11.91 7.33 -11.35
CA ASP A 122 -11.59 8.50 -12.18
C ASP A 122 -10.15 9.00 -11.94
N ARG A 123 -9.68 8.97 -10.69
CA ARG A 123 -8.31 9.35 -10.33
C ARG A 123 -7.24 8.38 -10.82
N LEU A 124 -7.59 7.14 -11.17
CA LEU A 124 -6.61 6.17 -11.61
C LEU A 124 -6.05 6.56 -12.98
N GLU A 125 -4.72 6.70 -13.06
CA GLU A 125 -4.04 7.08 -14.30
C GLU A 125 -3.46 5.85 -15.01
N ASN A 126 -2.77 4.99 -14.26
CA ASN A 126 -2.10 3.79 -14.76
C ASN A 126 -1.80 2.80 -13.61
N LEU A 127 -1.22 1.65 -13.94
CA LEU A 127 -0.85 0.63 -12.96
C LEU A 127 0.08 1.16 -11.86
N GLU A 128 1.10 1.94 -12.22
CA GLU A 128 2.06 2.45 -11.23
C GLU A 128 1.39 3.42 -10.25
N HIS A 129 0.49 4.28 -10.75
CA HIS A 129 -0.30 5.19 -9.93
C HIS A 129 -1.21 4.42 -8.94
N SER A 130 -1.69 3.24 -9.31
CA SER A 130 -2.50 2.40 -8.42
C SER A 130 -1.79 2.09 -7.10
N TYR A 131 -0.47 1.89 -7.10
CA TYR A 131 0.29 1.62 -5.88
C TYR A 131 0.38 2.82 -4.95
N ARG A 132 0.25 4.06 -5.47
CA ARG A 132 0.10 5.24 -4.60
C ARG A 132 -1.27 5.27 -3.96
N ILE A 133 -2.33 4.96 -4.73
CA ILE A 133 -3.70 4.94 -4.20
C ILE A 133 -3.83 3.86 -3.11
N CYS A 134 -3.26 2.68 -3.34
CA CYS A 134 -3.38 1.53 -2.46
C CYS A 134 -2.34 1.45 -1.33
N ARG A 135 -1.44 2.44 -1.17
CA ARG A 135 -0.24 2.34 -0.29
C ARG A 135 -0.49 2.17 1.21
N LEU A 136 -1.74 2.29 1.66
CA LEU A 136 -2.18 2.00 3.04
C LEU A 136 -3.46 1.17 3.04
N CYS A 137 -3.78 0.49 1.93
CA CYS A 137 -4.92 -0.40 1.85
C CYS A 137 -4.57 -1.79 2.38
N CYS A 138 -5.56 -2.46 2.96
CA CYS A 138 -5.52 -3.89 3.24
C CYS A 138 -6.07 -4.61 2.02
N TYR A 139 -5.19 -5.14 1.16
CA TYR A 139 -5.62 -5.76 -0.10
C TYR A 139 -6.45 -7.01 0.11
N GLU A 140 -6.00 -7.88 1.01
CA GLU A 140 -6.64 -9.17 1.30
C GLU A 140 -8.06 -8.98 1.87
N GLY A 141 -8.33 -7.83 2.50
CA GLY A 141 -9.66 -7.47 3.00
C GLY A 141 -10.59 -6.86 1.96
N CYS A 142 -10.11 -6.52 0.76
CA CYS A 142 -10.94 -5.96 -0.31
C CYS A 142 -11.56 -7.06 -1.17
N THR A 143 -12.88 -7.24 -1.08
CA THR A 143 -13.61 -8.18 -1.95
C THR A 143 -14.03 -7.56 -3.29
N ASN A 144 -14.25 -6.23 -3.33
CA ASN A 144 -14.66 -5.48 -4.52
C ASN A 144 -13.80 -4.21 -4.66
N CYS A 145 -12.50 -4.36 -4.94
CA CYS A 145 -11.61 -3.21 -5.08
C CYS A 145 -11.96 -2.39 -6.35
N PRO A 146 -12.34 -1.10 -6.24
CA PRO A 146 -12.70 -0.29 -7.40
C PRO A 146 -11.49 -0.01 -8.31
N ILE A 147 -10.28 0.00 -7.76
CA ILE A 147 -9.04 0.21 -8.53
C ILE A 147 -8.70 -1.02 -9.38
N ASP A 148 -8.90 -2.22 -8.84
CA ASP A 148 -8.62 -3.46 -9.58
C ASP A 148 -9.64 -3.67 -10.70
N ALA A 149 -10.92 -3.37 -10.41
CA ALA A 149 -11.97 -3.39 -11.43
C ALA A 149 -11.66 -2.43 -12.58
N GLU A 150 -11.23 -1.20 -12.27
CA GLU A 150 -10.85 -0.22 -13.30
C GLU A 150 -9.62 -0.65 -14.11
N LEU A 151 -8.58 -1.19 -13.46
CA LEU A 151 -7.41 -1.72 -14.17
C LEU A 151 -7.80 -2.86 -15.11
N HIS A 152 -8.67 -3.77 -14.64
CA HIS A 152 -9.17 -4.89 -15.42
C HIS A 152 -9.98 -4.42 -16.64
N GLU A 153 -10.90 -3.47 -16.45
CA GLU A 153 -11.69 -2.86 -17.54
C GLU A 153 -10.80 -2.17 -18.60
N ARG A 154 -9.66 -1.61 -18.18
CA ARG A 154 -8.65 -1.03 -19.08
C ARG A 154 -7.70 -2.06 -19.71
N GLY A 155 -7.85 -3.35 -19.40
CA GLY A 155 -6.99 -4.42 -19.91
C GLY A 155 -5.57 -4.42 -19.33
N VAL A 156 -5.39 -3.87 -18.13
CA VAL A 156 -4.08 -3.78 -17.45
C VAL A 156 -4.00 -4.81 -16.33
N ASP A 157 -3.02 -5.71 -16.44
CA ASP A 157 -2.84 -6.79 -15.47
C ASP A 157 -1.72 -6.49 -14.45
N ARG A 158 -2.00 -6.69 -13.15
CA ARG A 158 -1.03 -6.50 -12.05
C ARG A 158 0.06 -7.57 -12.05
N GLU A 159 -0.18 -8.71 -12.68
CA GLU A 159 0.79 -9.80 -12.76
C GLU A 159 1.85 -9.58 -13.85
N ASN A 160 1.49 -8.88 -14.93
CA ASN A 160 2.35 -8.68 -16.11
C ASN A 160 3.00 -7.27 -16.19
N GLY A 161 2.53 -6.30 -15.42
CA GLY A 161 2.97 -4.89 -15.53
C GLY A 161 4.28 -4.52 -14.80
N GLY A 162 5.12 -5.50 -14.44
CA GLY A 162 6.42 -5.27 -13.81
C GLY A 162 7.59 -5.12 -14.79
N GLU A 163 7.37 -5.34 -16.09
CA GLU A 163 8.44 -5.54 -17.10
C GLU A 163 8.56 -4.43 -18.15
N ALA A 164 7.92 -3.27 -17.95
CA ALA A 164 8.11 -2.08 -18.80
C ALA A 164 8.99 -1.02 -18.11
#